data_AF-W9GVY8-F1
#
_entry.id   AF-W9GVY8-F1
#
_cell.length_a   1.000
_cell.length_b   1.000
_cell.length_c   1.000
_cell.angle_alpha   90.00
_cell.angle_beta   90.00
_cell.angle_gamma   90.00
#
_symmetry.space_group_name_H-M   'P 1'
#
loop_
_entity.id
_entity.type
_entity.pdbx_description
1 polymer ?
#
loop_
_entity_poly.entity_id
_entity_poly.type
_entity_poly.pdbx_seq_one_letter_code
_entity_poly.pdbx_strand_id
1 'polypeptide(L)' 'MRKLIVSLFTSLDGVVQAPGGPNEDPSGGFRLGGWTVPYANDAIGRHVRDLMAAPFELLLGRRTYDIFA' A
#
# COMPACT_ATOMS: atom_id res chain seq x y z
N MET A 1 -5.49 -20.39 15.99
CA MET A 1 -4.88 -19.08 16.30
C MET A 1 -5.02 -18.18 15.08
N ARG A 2 -5.41 -16.91 15.25
CA ARG A 2 -5.46 -15.95 14.12
C ARG A 2 -4.05 -15.51 13.76
N LYS A 3 -3.79 -15.24 12.47
CA LYS A 3 -2.50 -14.72 11.99
C LYS A 3 -2.56 -13.20 11.94
N LEU A 4 -1.51 -12.54 12.41
CA LEU A 4 -1.27 -11.12 12.12
C LEU A 4 -0.46 -11.06 10.82
N ILE A 5 -1.00 -10.38 9.81
CA ILE A 5 -0.39 -10.26 8.49
C ILE A 5 -0.09 -8.78 8.25
N VAL A 6 1.14 -8.48 7.84
CA VAL A 6 1.55 -7.15 7.39
C VAL A 6 1.85 -7.25 5.90
N SER A 7 1.27 -6.35 5.11
CA SER A 7 1.57 -6.22 3.69
C SER A 7 1.69 -4.75 3.32
N LEU A 8 2.70 -4.43 2.51
CA LEU A 8 3.01 -3.08 2.06
C LEU A 8 3.85 -3.14 0.78
N PHE A 9 3.84 -2.03 0.04
CA PHE A 9 4.87 -1.76 -0.96
C PHE A 9 6.01 -0.98 -0.29
N THR A 10 7.25 -1.35 -0.61
CA THR A 10 8.45 -0.62 -0.18
C THR A 10 9.39 -0.41 -1.35
N SER A 11 10.03 0.75 -1.41
CA SER A 11 11.21 0.96 -2.24
C SER A 11 12.44 0.23 -1.66
N LEU A 12 13.53 0.18 -2.43
CA LEU A 12 14.80 -0.44 -2.01
C LEU A 12 15.44 0.28 -0.81
N ASP A 13 15.24 1.59 -0.71
CA ASP A 13 15.69 2.45 0.40
C ASP A 13 14.68 2.56 1.55
N GLY A 14 13.61 1.76 1.53
CA GLY A 14 12.70 1.59 2.67
C GLY A 14 11.52 2.56 2.74
N VAL A 15 11.21 3.27 1.65
CA VAL A 15 10.07 4.20 1.58
C VAL A 15 8.76 3.44 1.33
N VAL A 16 7.75 3.72 2.14
CA VAL A 16 6.39 3.14 2.04
C VAL A 16 5.31 4.16 1.67
N GLN A 17 5.67 5.44 1.52
CA GLN A 17 4.75 6.55 1.27
C GLN A 17 4.27 6.59 -0.19
N ALA A 18 2.97 6.88 -0.37
CA ALA A 18 2.30 7.11 -1.66
C ALA A 18 2.64 6.11 -2.79
N PRO A 19 2.56 4.78 -2.57
CA PRO A 19 2.89 3.80 -3.60
C PRO A 19 1.93 3.78 -4.79
N GLY A 20 0.64 4.01 -4.58
CA GLY A 20 -0.42 3.84 -5.57
C GLY A 20 -0.69 5.08 -6.42
N GLY A 21 -1.04 6.21 -5.78
CA GLY A 21 -1.50 7.42 -6.49
C GLY A 21 -0.51 8.59 -6.44
N PRO A 22 -0.44 9.44 -7.49
CA PRO A 22 0.44 10.62 -7.50
C PRO A 22 0.14 11.61 -6.37
N ASN A 23 -1.11 11.64 -5.89
CA ASN A 23 -1.56 12.51 -4.79
C ASN A 23 -1.98 11.74 -3.54
N GLU A 24 -1.61 10.45 -3.41
CA GLU A 24 -2.06 9.59 -2.30
C GLU A 24 -1.59 10.11 -0.92
N ASP A 25 -0.33 10.54 -0.83
CA ASP A 25 0.21 11.15 0.39
C ASP A 25 1.33 12.15 0.04
N PRO A 26 1.02 13.45 -0.14
CA PRO A 26 2.00 14.50 -0.41
C PRO A 26 2.69 15.04 0.85
N SER A 27 2.45 14.44 2.03
CA SER A 27 2.99 14.96 3.30
C SER A 27 4.52 15.04 3.29
N GLY A 28 5.06 16.03 4.00
CA GLY A 28 6.51 16.29 4.01
C GLY A 28 7.08 16.78 2.67
N GLY A 29 6.23 17.14 1.70
CA GLY A 29 6.66 17.53 0.36
C GLY A 29 7.12 16.35 -0.50
N PHE A 30 6.60 15.15 -0.23
CA PHE A 30 6.91 13.95 -1.01
C PHE A 30 6.38 14.10 -2.44
N ARG A 31 7.27 13.88 -3.44
CA ARG A 31 6.97 14.15 -4.87
C ARG A 31 6.93 12.92 -5.75
N LEU A 32 7.12 11.74 -5.17
CA LEU A 32 7.22 10.47 -5.90
C LEU A 32 5.94 9.63 -5.74
N GLY A 33 4.78 10.27 -5.59
CA GLY A 33 3.52 9.54 -5.49
C GLY A 33 3.25 8.67 -6.72
N GLY A 34 2.64 7.50 -6.50
CA GLY A 34 2.33 6.54 -7.56
C GLY A 34 3.55 5.81 -8.12
N TRP A 35 4.64 5.74 -7.35
CA TRP A 35 5.89 5.13 -7.82
C TRP A 35 5.77 3.64 -8.15
N THR A 36 4.72 2.93 -7.72
CA THR A 36 4.49 1.53 -8.13
C THR A 36 3.89 1.39 -9.52
N VAL A 37 3.24 2.43 -10.07
CA VAL A 37 2.50 2.36 -11.33
C VAL A 37 3.36 1.90 -12.51
N PRO A 38 4.60 2.39 -12.70
CA PRO A 38 5.46 1.92 -13.78
C PRO A 38 5.88 0.44 -13.68
N TYR A 39 5.74 -0.17 -12.49
CA TYR A 39 6.13 -1.56 -12.21
C TYR A 39 4.94 -2.52 -12.12
N ALA A 40 3.73 -2.02 -12.34
CA ALA A 40 2.50 -2.81 -12.26
C ALA A 40 2.56 -4.01 -13.20
N ASN A 41 2.24 -5.19 -12.68
CA ASN A 41 2.20 -6.42 -13.45
C ASN A 41 1.21 -7.43 -12.84
N ASP A 42 0.88 -8.47 -13.59
CA ASP A 42 -0.11 -9.46 -13.19
C ASP A 42 0.25 -10.20 -11.90
N ALA A 43 1.54 -10.41 -11.63
CA ALA A 43 1.97 -11.12 -10.42
C ALA A 43 1.68 -10.28 -9.18
N ILE A 44 1.98 -8.98 -9.20
CA ILE A 44 1.62 -8.04 -8.14
C ILE A 44 0.10 -7.99 -7.97
N GLY A 45 -0.64 -7.85 -9.08
CA GLY A 45 -2.10 -7.79 -9.04
C GLY A 45 -2.73 -9.07 -8.45
N ARG A 46 -2.21 -10.25 -8.80
CA ARG A 46 -2.65 -11.53 -8.20
C ARG A 46 -2.39 -11.55 -6.69
N HIS A 47 -1.18 -11.18 -6.27
CA HIS A 47 -0.83 -11.18 -4.84
C HIS A 47 -1.76 -10.28 -4.01
N VAL A 48 -2.05 -9.06 -4.49
CA VAL A 48 -2.98 -8.13 -3.80
C VAL A 48 -4.38 -8.73 -3.72
N ARG A 49 -4.88 -9.33 -4.81
CA ARG A 49 -6.19 -9.98 -4.81
C ARG A 49 -6.25 -11.15 -3.84
N ASP A 50 -5.25 -12.01 -3.82
CA ASP A 50 -5.19 -13.18 -2.93
C ASP A 50 -5.13 -12.76 -1.47
N LEU A 51 -4.36 -11.71 -1.16
CA LEU A 51 -4.29 -11.11 0.18
C LEU A 51 -5.65 -10.60 0.66
N MET A 52 -6.44 -10.02 -0.25
CA MET A 52 -7.74 -9.43 0.05
C MET A 52 -8.93 -10.40 -0.10
N ALA A 53 -8.69 -11.65 -0.53
CA ALA A 53 -9.77 -12.58 -0.91
C ALA A 53 -10.52 -13.20 0.29
N ALA A 54 -9.80 -13.49 1.37
CA ALA A 54 -10.40 -14.03 2.59
C ALA A 54 -10.93 -12.90 3.49
N PRO A 55 -11.96 -13.12 4.32
CA PRO A 55 -12.37 -12.12 5.31
C PRO A 55 -11.22 -11.74 6.24
N PHE A 56 -11.00 -10.43 6.41
CA PHE A 56 -9.97 -9.88 7.30
C PHE A 56 -10.49 -8.65 8.05
N GLU A 57 -9.82 -8.34 9.15
CA GLU A 57 -9.95 -7.06 9.84
C GLU A 57 -8.72 -6.20 9.56
N LEU A 58 -8.91 -4.90 9.32
CA LEU A 58 -7.82 -3.95 9.11
C LEU A 58 -7.44 -3.25 10.42
N LEU A 59 -6.14 -3.22 10.71
CA LEU A 59 -5.55 -2.34 11.70
C LEU A 59 -4.72 -1.29 10.96
N LEU A 60 -5.18 -0.04 10.97
CA LEU A 60 -4.56 1.06 10.25
C LEU A 60 -4.14 2.18 11.21
N GLY A 61 -3.02 2.83 10.90
CA GLY A 61 -2.72 4.14 11.47
C GLY A 61 -3.69 5.20 10.94
N ARG A 62 -3.84 6.31 11.68
CA ARG A 62 -4.76 7.41 11.33
C ARG A 62 -4.60 7.90 9.89
N ARG A 63 -3.36 8.16 9.46
CA ARG A 63 -3.06 8.65 8.10
C ARG A 63 -3.53 7.69 7.01
N THR A 64 -3.21 6.40 7.15
CA THR A 64 -3.63 5.39 6.15
C THR A 64 -5.15 5.24 6.13
N TYR A 65 -5.82 5.33 7.27
CA TYR A 65 -7.28 5.36 7.30
C TYR A 65 -7.81 6.57 6.53
N ASP A 66 -7.27 7.78 6.76
CA ASP A 66 -7.76 9.00 6.10
C ASP A 66 -7.59 8.96 4.57
N ILE A 67 -6.62 8.20 4.06
CA ILE A 67 -6.42 8.00 2.62
C ILE A 67 -7.44 6.99 2.05
N PHE A 68 -7.83 5.99 2.83
CA PHE A 68 -8.72 4.90 2.36
C PHE A 68 -10.21 5.20 2.54
N ALA A 69 -10.57 6.11 3.45
CA ALA A 69 -11.94 6.40 3.86
C ALA A 69 -12.65 7.45 3.01
#